data_AF-A0A9E4VLD5-F1
#
_entry.id   AF-A0A9E4VLD5-F1
#
_cell.length_a   1.000
_cell.length_b   1.000
_cell.length_c   1.000
_cell.angle_alpha   90.00
_cell.angle_beta   90.00
_cell.angle_gamma   90.00
#
_symmetry.space_group_name_H-M   'P 1'
#
loop_
_entity.id
_entity.type
_entity.pdbx_description
1 polymer ?
#
loop_
_entity_poly.entity_id
_entity_poly.type
_entity_poly.pdbx_seq_one_letter_code
_entity_poly.pdbx_strand_id
1 'polypeptide(L)'
;MTVVYISRIPDASNLGEFPPLAQAFREDFSSGNWPYDIGDDPSFFSAQALGGPVTWGVCRQDVRNQLIVGDVVVFFAVTFDEARINGEYKFIGALTVRQRIDMNEVFGEVSGIRYDQYLNLLVRPSGTGWEHFEPALPPDHWHDDWMWRICDHTGYRKVMFLQSGGNHRRGDPLVTAGIPTTFAPNYIVFSTDPEQSLVLNDPPLIAAWQRGGELEEWLDTHVAKEIWSLTLAYSHRDHLRTRNRQQPHRQAWADPPFPRDDWFQKLRQATSGLKDP
;
A
#
# COMPACT_ATOMS: atom_id res chain seq x y z
N MET A 1 -6.89 2.65 -15.20
CA MET A 1 -7.47 1.95 -14.03
C MET A 1 -7.22 2.78 -12.78
N THR A 2 -8.22 2.98 -11.93
CA THR A 2 -8.12 3.72 -10.65
C THR A 2 -8.44 2.79 -9.47
N VAL A 3 -7.48 2.59 -8.56
CA VAL A 3 -7.61 1.69 -7.39
C VAL A 3 -7.61 2.46 -6.09
N VAL A 4 -8.65 2.29 -5.27
CA VAL A 4 -8.74 2.83 -3.90
C VAL A 4 -8.01 1.90 -2.93
N TYR A 5 -6.87 2.33 -2.39
CA TYR A 5 -6.16 1.62 -1.31
C TYR A 5 -6.44 2.25 0.05
N ILE A 6 -6.68 1.41 1.06
CA ILE A 6 -6.87 1.79 2.46
C ILE A 6 -6.07 0.81 3.33
N SER A 7 -5.12 1.35 4.09
CA SER A 7 -4.28 0.60 5.03
C SER A 7 -5.02 0.33 6.35
N ARG A 8 -4.75 -0.81 7.00
CA ARG A 8 -5.36 -1.23 8.29
C ARG A 8 -4.27 -1.55 9.31
N ILE A 9 -4.53 -1.22 10.58
CA ILE A 9 -3.55 -1.20 11.68
C ILE A 9 -3.61 -2.47 12.56
N PRO A 10 -2.46 -3.15 12.83
CA PRO A 10 -2.22 -3.92 14.04
C PRO A 10 -1.69 -3.03 15.18
N ASP A 11 -2.10 -3.34 16.42
CA ASP A 11 -1.74 -2.59 17.64
C ASP A 11 -0.22 -2.57 17.90
N ALA A 12 0.31 -1.45 18.38
CA ALA A 12 1.76 -1.18 18.44
C ALA A 12 2.45 -1.69 19.73
N SER A 13 1.77 -2.50 20.54
CA SER A 13 2.22 -2.85 21.88
C SER A 13 2.98 -4.19 21.97
N ASN A 14 4.26 -4.21 21.57
CA ASN A 14 5.35 -5.07 22.08
C ASN A 14 6.41 -5.26 21.00
N LEU A 15 7.58 -4.64 21.13
CA LEU A 15 8.54 -4.73 20.05
C LEU A 15 10.00 -4.76 20.55
N GLY A 16 10.77 -5.72 20.03
CA GLY A 16 12.22 -5.79 20.18
C GLY A 16 12.96 -4.75 19.32
N GLU A 17 14.27 -4.93 19.13
CA GLU A 17 15.10 -4.01 18.34
C GLU A 17 14.74 -4.04 16.85
N PHE A 18 14.29 -2.92 16.31
CA PHE A 18 14.04 -2.72 14.88
C PHE A 18 15.24 -2.14 14.14
N PRO A 19 15.29 -2.28 12.80
CA PRO A 19 16.12 -1.42 11.98
C PRO A 19 15.82 0.07 12.22
N PRO A 20 16.80 0.99 12.09
CA PRO A 20 16.62 2.41 12.37
C PRO A 20 15.44 3.07 11.63
N LEU A 21 15.22 2.72 10.35
CA LEU A 21 14.11 3.25 9.57
C LEU A 21 12.75 2.81 10.12
N ALA A 22 12.64 1.56 10.60
CA ALA A 22 11.41 1.04 11.20
C ALA A 22 11.16 1.64 12.59
N GLN A 23 12.22 1.95 13.33
CA GLN A 23 12.10 2.73 14.57
C GLN A 23 11.57 4.14 14.28
N ALA A 24 12.16 4.85 13.32
CA ALA A 24 11.71 6.19 12.93
C ALA A 24 10.24 6.20 12.49
N PHE A 25 9.84 5.22 11.67
CA PHE A 25 8.44 5.05 11.28
C PHE A 25 7.49 4.95 12.47
N ARG A 26 7.88 4.17 13.49
CA ARG A 26 7.07 3.94 14.69
C ARG A 26 7.01 5.17 15.59
N GLU A 27 8.08 5.95 15.67
CA GLU A 27 8.12 7.22 16.42
C GLU A 27 7.21 8.28 15.77
N ASP A 28 7.31 8.47 14.45
CA ASP A 28 6.47 9.40 13.70
C ASP A 28 4.99 8.98 13.73
N PHE A 29 4.73 7.68 13.65
CA PHE A 29 3.39 7.15 13.81
C PHE A 29 2.83 7.37 15.22
N SER A 30 3.58 7.02 16.26
CA SER A 30 3.12 7.13 17.66
C SER A 30 2.91 8.58 18.09
N SER A 31 3.61 9.52 17.46
CA SER A 31 3.44 10.96 17.69
C SER A 31 2.28 11.58 16.90
N GLY A 32 1.59 10.82 16.05
CA GLY A 32 0.48 11.30 15.24
C GLY A 32 0.89 12.25 14.11
N ASN A 33 2.18 12.36 13.82
CA ASN A 33 2.74 13.27 12.82
C ASN A 33 2.71 12.70 11.40
N TRP A 34 2.24 11.45 11.24
CA TRP A 34 2.29 10.73 9.97
C TRP A 34 0.89 10.40 9.41
N PRO A 35 0.43 11.10 8.36
CA PRO A 35 -0.95 10.97 7.87
C PRO A 35 -1.14 9.95 6.72
N TYR A 36 -0.08 9.37 6.15
CA TYR A 36 -0.12 8.72 4.84
C TYR A 36 -0.44 7.24 4.85
N ASP A 37 0.48 6.45 5.38
CA ASP A 37 0.37 5.00 5.48
C ASP A 37 0.58 4.57 6.91
N ILE A 38 -0.37 3.77 7.36
CA ILE A 38 -0.42 3.30 8.73
C ILE A 38 -0.75 1.80 8.64
N GLY A 39 0.26 0.94 8.72
CA GLY A 39 0.06 -0.51 8.61
C GLY A 39 1.31 -1.27 8.18
N ASP A 40 1.06 -2.44 7.58
CA ASP A 40 2.06 -3.42 7.17
C ASP A 40 2.82 -3.06 5.88
N ASP A 41 2.45 -1.96 5.21
CA ASP A 41 3.10 -1.50 3.98
C ASP A 41 3.40 0.01 4.03
N PRO A 42 4.43 0.42 4.80
CA PRO A 42 4.89 1.82 4.94
C PRO A 42 5.65 2.33 3.70
N SER A 43 4.98 2.30 2.55
CA SER A 43 5.43 2.77 1.24
C SER A 43 5.77 4.26 1.14
N PHE A 44 4.89 5.16 1.58
CA PHE A 44 5.08 6.60 1.61
C PHE A 44 6.17 6.99 2.60
N PHE A 45 6.21 6.34 3.78
CA PHE A 45 7.24 6.63 4.76
C PHE A 45 8.62 6.29 4.23
N SER A 46 8.78 5.09 3.64
CA SER A 46 10.05 4.67 3.04
C SER A 46 10.47 5.62 1.92
N ALA A 47 9.54 6.02 1.05
CA ALA A 47 9.80 6.95 -0.04
C ALA A 47 10.28 8.31 0.46
N GLN A 48 9.60 8.89 1.46
CA GLN A 48 9.97 10.19 2.02
C GLN A 48 11.31 10.13 2.75
N ALA A 49 11.51 9.14 3.63
CA ALA A 49 12.71 9.03 4.45
C ALA A 49 13.97 8.74 3.61
N LEU A 50 13.83 8.01 2.50
CA LEU A 50 14.94 7.62 1.63
C LEU A 50 15.07 8.48 0.36
N GLY A 51 14.16 9.44 0.14
CA GLY A 51 14.17 10.29 -1.05
C GLY A 51 13.96 9.54 -2.37
N GLY A 52 13.14 8.48 -2.35
CA GLY A 52 12.86 7.63 -3.52
C GLY A 52 11.37 7.58 -3.91
N PRO A 53 11.01 6.76 -4.90
CA PRO A 53 9.62 6.60 -5.32
C PRO A 53 8.80 5.84 -4.28
N VAL A 54 7.51 6.16 -4.20
CA VAL A 54 6.54 5.31 -3.49
C VAL A 54 6.51 3.94 -4.15
N THR A 55 6.45 2.89 -3.33
CA THR A 55 6.35 1.50 -3.80
C THR A 55 5.08 0.83 -3.28
N TRP A 56 4.87 -0.45 -3.56
CA TRP A 56 3.81 -1.27 -2.94
C TRP A 56 4.28 -2.72 -2.90
N GLY A 57 4.59 -3.23 -1.70
CA GLY A 57 5.42 -4.42 -1.51
C GLY A 57 4.78 -5.60 -0.76
N VAL A 58 3.85 -5.33 0.15
CA VAL A 58 3.33 -6.29 1.15
C VAL A 58 1.83 -6.49 0.99
N CYS A 59 1.05 -5.42 1.04
CA CYS A 59 -0.41 -5.52 1.13
C CYS A 59 -1.05 -5.90 -0.21
N ARG A 60 -2.25 -6.50 -0.15
CA ARG A 60 -3.17 -6.64 -1.28
C ARG A 60 -2.52 -7.19 -2.55
N GLN A 61 -1.73 -8.26 -2.42
CA GLN A 61 -1.05 -8.92 -3.54
C GLN A 61 -2.02 -9.19 -4.71
N ASP A 62 -3.25 -9.58 -4.43
CA ASP A 62 -4.26 -9.87 -5.44
C ASP A 62 -4.65 -8.64 -6.27
N VAL A 63 -4.51 -7.44 -5.72
CA VAL A 63 -4.68 -6.16 -6.44
C VAL A 63 -3.42 -5.84 -7.23
N ARG A 64 -2.25 -5.91 -6.60
CA ARG A 64 -0.95 -5.63 -7.25
C ARG A 64 -0.73 -6.48 -8.49
N ASN A 65 -1.11 -7.76 -8.44
CA ASN A 65 -0.99 -8.68 -9.57
C ASN A 65 -1.79 -8.25 -10.80
N GLN A 66 -2.86 -7.47 -10.63
CA GLN A 66 -3.74 -7.00 -11.70
C GLN A 66 -3.31 -5.65 -12.30
N LEU A 67 -2.48 -4.87 -11.60
CA LEU A 67 -2.01 -3.57 -12.07
C LEU A 67 -1.06 -3.71 -13.24
N ILE A 68 -1.12 -2.80 -14.22
CA ILE A 68 -0.17 -2.69 -15.32
C ILE A 68 0.50 -1.31 -15.33
N VAL A 69 1.61 -1.19 -16.07
CA VAL A 69 2.29 0.10 -16.25
C VAL A 69 1.30 1.10 -16.89
N GLY A 70 1.22 2.30 -16.31
CA GLY A 70 0.30 3.35 -16.71
C GLY A 70 -1.01 3.40 -15.93
N ASP A 71 -1.34 2.36 -15.15
CA ASP A 71 -2.47 2.41 -14.22
C ASP A 71 -2.25 3.44 -13.13
N VAL A 72 -3.35 3.95 -12.55
CA VAL A 72 -3.32 4.92 -11.45
C VAL A 72 -3.88 4.28 -10.19
N VAL A 73 -3.20 4.50 -9.06
CA VAL A 73 -3.68 4.09 -7.74
C VAL A 73 -4.00 5.34 -6.94
N VAL A 74 -5.20 5.41 -6.39
CA VAL A 74 -5.72 6.50 -5.56
C VAL A 74 -5.68 6.04 -4.11
N PHE A 75 -4.94 6.77 -3.29
CA PHE A 75 -4.66 6.41 -1.92
C PHE A 75 -5.57 7.16 -0.96
N PHE A 76 -6.17 6.42 -0.04
CA PHE A 76 -6.88 6.97 1.10
C PHE A 76 -6.32 6.37 2.38
N ALA A 77 -6.05 7.20 3.37
CA ALA A 77 -5.70 6.74 4.71
C ALA A 77 -6.97 6.69 5.55
N VAL A 78 -7.04 5.73 6.47
CA VAL A 78 -8.03 5.74 7.55
C VAL A 78 -7.32 5.74 8.89
N THR A 79 -7.68 6.68 9.74
CA THR A 79 -7.32 6.68 11.16
C THR A 79 -8.55 6.33 11.98
N PHE A 80 -8.36 5.65 13.11
CA PHE A 80 -9.43 5.40 14.07
C PHE A 80 -9.04 6.02 15.40
N ASP A 81 -10.03 6.48 16.17
CA ASP A 81 -9.79 6.77 17.59
C ASP A 81 -9.39 5.49 18.36
N GLU A 82 -8.84 5.65 19.57
CA GLU A 82 -8.37 4.53 20.39
C GLU A 82 -9.47 3.48 20.63
N ALA A 83 -10.71 3.94 20.82
CA ALA A 83 -11.87 3.09 21.07
C ALA A 83 -12.43 2.41 19.80
N ARG A 84 -11.88 2.75 18.62
CA ARG A 84 -12.36 2.37 17.29
C ARG A 84 -13.87 2.66 17.12
N ILE A 85 -14.32 3.76 17.68
CA ILE A 85 -15.67 4.28 17.56
C ILE A 85 -15.78 5.17 16.33
N ASN A 86 -14.80 6.04 16.11
CA ASN A 86 -14.78 6.93 14.96
C ASN A 86 -13.62 6.59 14.04
N GLY A 87 -13.86 6.66 12.73
CA GLY A 87 -12.87 6.51 11.68
C GLY A 87 -12.87 7.73 10.76
N GLU A 88 -11.69 8.24 10.43
CA GLU A 88 -11.49 9.41 9.58
C GLU A 88 -10.77 8.99 8.31
N TYR A 89 -11.34 9.30 7.15
CA TYR A 89 -10.74 9.00 5.85
C TYR A 89 -10.12 10.25 5.25
N LYS A 90 -8.83 10.17 4.96
CA LYS A 90 -8.07 11.25 4.32
C LYS A 90 -7.69 10.87 2.90
N PHE A 91 -7.80 11.81 1.97
CA PHE A 91 -7.31 11.62 0.60
C PHE A 91 -5.81 11.90 0.55
N ILE A 92 -5.01 10.89 0.24
CA ILE A 92 -3.55 11.01 0.24
C ILE A 92 -3.03 11.54 -1.08
N GLY A 93 -3.55 11.01 -2.18
CA GLY A 93 -2.99 11.28 -3.49
C GLY A 93 -3.34 10.22 -4.52
N ALA A 94 -2.77 10.40 -5.71
CA ALA A 94 -2.91 9.50 -6.83
C ALA A 94 -1.57 9.30 -7.51
N LEU A 95 -1.19 8.05 -7.78
CA LEU A 95 0.13 7.71 -8.30
C LEU A 95 0.01 6.80 -9.51
N THR A 96 0.76 7.11 -10.58
CA THR A 96 0.82 6.26 -11.77
C THR A 96 1.83 5.13 -11.56
N VAL A 97 1.45 3.89 -11.87
CA VAL A 97 2.33 2.72 -11.90
C VAL A 97 3.37 2.92 -12.99
N ARG A 98 4.63 3.07 -12.59
CA ARG A 98 5.76 3.23 -13.49
C ARG A 98 6.36 1.88 -13.87
N GLN A 99 6.54 1.00 -12.88
CA GLN A 99 7.21 -0.27 -13.07
C GLN A 99 6.61 -1.35 -12.17
N ARG A 100 6.70 -2.58 -12.66
CA ARG A 100 6.46 -3.80 -11.89
C ARG A 100 7.79 -4.55 -11.86
N ILE A 101 8.31 -4.80 -10.66
CA ILE A 101 9.56 -5.54 -10.48
C ILE A 101 9.32 -6.77 -9.63
N ASP A 102 10.15 -7.78 -9.82
CA ASP A 102 10.19 -8.92 -8.93
C ASP A 102 11.13 -8.66 -7.73
N MET A 103 11.06 -9.49 -6.68
CA MET A 103 11.87 -9.28 -5.48
C MET A 103 13.37 -9.52 -5.70
N ASN A 104 13.82 -10.18 -6.78
CA ASN A 104 15.26 -10.22 -7.09
C ASN A 104 15.76 -8.84 -7.49
N GLU A 105 14.99 -8.15 -8.34
CA GLU A 105 15.36 -6.82 -8.85
C GLU A 105 15.46 -5.78 -7.73
N VAL A 106 14.62 -5.89 -6.69
CA VAL A 106 14.65 -5.02 -5.49
C VAL A 106 16.02 -4.96 -4.82
N PHE A 107 16.76 -6.09 -4.79
CA PHE A 107 18.08 -6.17 -4.15
C PHE A 107 19.23 -5.83 -5.11
N GLY A 108 18.94 -5.50 -6.36
CA GLY A 108 19.88 -4.89 -7.28
C GLY A 108 19.86 -3.35 -7.17
N GLU A 109 20.89 -2.70 -7.70
CA GLU A 109 20.83 -1.25 -7.93
C GLU A 109 19.93 -0.95 -9.15
N VAL A 110 18.63 -0.91 -8.93
CA VAL A 110 17.69 -0.46 -9.96
C VAL A 110 17.67 1.06 -9.95
N SER A 111 18.24 1.67 -11.00
CA SER A 111 18.20 3.13 -11.21
C SER A 111 18.81 3.97 -10.07
N GLY A 112 19.76 3.41 -9.32
CA GLY A 112 20.41 4.09 -8.19
C GLY A 112 19.57 4.19 -6.91
N ILE A 113 18.43 3.49 -6.85
CA ILE A 113 17.54 3.46 -5.69
C ILE A 113 17.79 2.19 -4.88
N ARG A 114 17.97 2.35 -3.56
CA ARG A 114 18.22 1.26 -2.60
C ARG A 114 16.91 0.72 -2.03
N TYR A 115 16.13 0.01 -2.86
CA TYR A 115 14.86 -0.58 -2.44
C TYR A 115 15.03 -1.62 -1.33
N ASP A 116 16.22 -2.21 -1.19
CA ASP A 116 16.59 -3.11 -0.09
C ASP A 116 16.53 -2.47 1.30
N GLN A 117 16.40 -1.15 1.38
CA GLN A 117 16.21 -0.41 2.64
C GLN A 117 14.74 -0.08 2.93
N TYR A 118 13.82 -0.31 1.97
CA TYR A 118 12.42 0.02 2.15
C TYR A 118 11.80 -0.89 3.21
N LEU A 119 10.79 -0.37 3.90
CA LEU A 119 10.15 -1.08 5.00
C LEU A 119 9.12 -2.14 4.55
N ASN A 120 8.71 -2.10 3.28
CA ASN A 120 7.70 -2.98 2.70
C ASN A 120 8.29 -4.18 1.93
N LEU A 121 9.32 -4.80 2.51
CA LEU A 121 9.92 -6.03 2.01
C LEU A 121 9.27 -7.24 2.67
N LEU A 122 9.27 -8.38 1.96
CA LEU A 122 8.81 -9.68 2.49
C LEU A 122 9.93 -10.72 2.55
N VAL A 123 11.05 -10.46 1.88
CA VAL A 123 12.21 -11.34 1.85
C VAL A 123 13.47 -10.50 1.82
N ARG A 124 14.61 -11.12 2.08
CA ARG A 124 15.92 -10.59 1.68
C ARG A 124 16.87 -11.75 1.32
N PRO A 125 17.97 -11.46 0.59
CA PRO A 125 18.98 -12.46 0.29
C PRO A 125 19.62 -13.01 1.57
N SER A 126 19.86 -14.32 1.62
CA SER A 126 20.60 -14.98 2.70
C SER A 126 21.44 -16.12 2.13
N GLY A 127 22.76 -15.97 2.08
CA GLY A 127 23.63 -16.95 1.43
C GLY A 127 23.32 -17.05 -0.07
N THR A 128 23.04 -18.25 -0.57
CA THR A 128 22.64 -18.49 -1.96
C THR A 128 21.11 -18.52 -2.16
N GLY A 129 20.34 -18.29 -1.11
CA GLY A 129 18.87 -18.32 -1.16
C GLY A 129 18.25 -17.13 -0.44
N TRP A 130 17.12 -17.37 0.22
CA TRP A 130 16.26 -16.32 0.73
C TRP A 130 15.93 -16.52 2.19
N GLU A 131 15.58 -15.44 2.87
CA GLU A 131 14.87 -15.50 4.16
C GLU A 131 13.66 -14.59 4.14
N HIS A 132 12.60 -15.02 4.83
CA HIS A 132 11.46 -14.17 5.16
C HIS A 132 11.96 -12.99 5.99
N PHE A 133 11.59 -11.78 5.59
CA PHE A 133 12.05 -10.56 6.22
C PHE A 133 11.04 -9.43 6.01
N GLU A 134 10.38 -9.01 7.09
CA GLU A 134 9.46 -7.86 7.08
C GLU A 134 9.98 -6.80 8.06
N PRO A 135 10.80 -5.85 7.61
CA PRO A 135 11.50 -4.91 8.50
C PRO A 135 10.57 -3.97 9.25
N ALA A 136 9.36 -3.73 8.73
CA ALA A 136 8.33 -2.93 9.40
C ALA A 136 7.69 -3.63 10.60
N LEU A 137 7.76 -4.96 10.69
CA LEU A 137 7.00 -5.77 11.65
C LEU A 137 7.92 -6.62 12.54
N PRO A 138 7.53 -6.84 13.82
CA PRO A 138 8.23 -7.83 14.64
C PRO A 138 7.96 -9.25 14.08
N PRO A 139 8.89 -10.22 14.27
CA PRO A 139 8.78 -11.54 13.66
C PRO A 139 7.51 -12.33 13.96
N ASP A 140 6.90 -12.11 15.13
CA ASP A 140 5.64 -12.74 15.54
C ASP A 140 4.40 -12.17 14.84
N HIS A 141 4.55 -11.04 14.14
CA HIS A 141 3.51 -10.40 13.33
C HIS A 141 3.78 -10.51 11.83
N TRP A 142 4.85 -11.21 11.44
CA TRP A 142 5.13 -11.45 10.03
C TRP A 142 4.02 -12.27 9.38
N HIS A 143 3.83 -12.07 8.08
CA HIS A 143 2.78 -12.72 7.32
C HIS A 143 3.12 -14.19 7.05
N ASP A 144 2.29 -15.10 7.57
CA ASP A 144 2.37 -16.54 7.27
C ASP A 144 2.21 -16.86 5.77
N ASP A 145 1.61 -15.93 5.01
CA ASP A 145 1.40 -16.06 3.57
C ASP A 145 2.41 -15.29 2.71
N TRP A 146 3.58 -14.95 3.26
CA TRP A 146 4.63 -14.18 2.56
C TRP A 146 5.02 -14.77 1.19
N MET A 147 5.21 -16.09 1.07
CA MET A 147 5.56 -16.72 -0.21
C MET A 147 4.45 -16.51 -1.24
N TRP A 148 3.18 -16.65 -0.82
CA TRP A 148 2.03 -16.38 -1.68
C TRP A 148 1.99 -14.91 -2.11
N ARG A 149 2.52 -13.98 -1.32
CA ARG A 149 2.49 -12.56 -1.65
C ARG A 149 3.48 -12.16 -2.74
N ILE A 150 4.56 -12.92 -2.93
CA ILE A 150 5.68 -12.52 -3.80
C ILE A 150 6.01 -13.49 -4.93
N CYS A 151 5.51 -14.73 -4.91
CA CYS A 151 5.82 -15.73 -5.94
C CYS A 151 4.79 -15.75 -7.08
N ASP A 152 5.17 -16.29 -8.23
CA ASP A 152 4.25 -16.61 -9.33
C ASP A 152 3.33 -17.77 -8.94
N HIS A 153 2.02 -17.59 -9.15
CA HIS A 153 0.98 -18.54 -8.76
C HIS A 153 0.62 -19.52 -9.86
N THR A 154 1.20 -19.38 -11.05
CA THR A 154 0.84 -20.16 -12.23
C THR A 154 0.91 -21.66 -11.93
N GLY A 155 -0.25 -22.32 -11.93
CA GLY A 155 -0.37 -23.76 -11.68
C GLY A 155 -0.47 -24.17 -10.20
N TYR A 156 -0.45 -23.24 -9.24
CA TYR A 156 -0.41 -23.53 -7.81
C TYR A 156 -1.56 -22.87 -7.03
N ARG A 157 -1.93 -23.47 -5.90
CA ARG A 157 -2.95 -22.94 -4.98
C ARG A 157 -2.30 -22.33 -3.75
N LYS A 158 -2.96 -21.33 -3.15
CA LYS A 158 -2.48 -20.64 -1.93
C LYS A 158 -2.00 -21.58 -0.83
N VAL A 159 -2.72 -22.67 -0.57
CA VAL A 159 -2.36 -23.66 0.46
C VAL A 159 -0.95 -24.26 0.27
N MET A 160 -0.50 -24.41 -0.98
CA MET A 160 0.83 -24.93 -1.30
C MET A 160 1.92 -23.93 -0.89
N PHE A 161 1.67 -22.63 -1.10
CA PHE A 161 2.60 -21.57 -0.68
C PHE A 161 2.61 -21.37 0.84
N LEU A 162 1.47 -21.51 1.51
CA LEU A 162 1.43 -21.48 2.99
C LEU A 162 2.28 -22.61 3.57
N GLN A 163 2.12 -23.82 3.04
CA GLN A 163 2.91 -24.97 3.47
C GLN A 163 4.40 -24.78 3.15
N SER A 164 4.74 -24.29 1.96
CA SER A 164 6.13 -24.01 1.59
C SER A 164 6.75 -22.90 2.45
N GLY A 165 6.03 -21.80 2.67
CA GLY A 165 6.50 -20.66 3.46
C GLY A 165 6.74 -21.03 4.92
N GLY A 166 5.86 -21.82 5.52
CA GLY A 166 6.05 -22.33 6.89
C GLY A 166 7.18 -23.36 7.04
N ASN A 167 7.58 -24.03 5.96
CA ASN A 167 8.69 -24.98 5.96
C ASN A 167 10.01 -24.38 5.46
N HIS A 168 9.98 -23.18 4.90
CA HIS A 168 11.14 -22.48 4.34
C HIS A 168 12.18 -22.24 5.42
N ARG A 169 13.45 -22.54 5.13
CA ARG A 169 14.56 -22.23 6.04
C ARG A 169 15.40 -21.12 5.45
N ARG A 170 15.98 -20.31 6.33
CA ARG A 170 16.90 -19.24 5.96
C ARG A 170 18.00 -19.76 5.03
N GLY A 171 18.09 -19.16 3.85
CA GLY A 171 19.09 -19.46 2.83
C GLY A 171 18.74 -20.60 1.88
N ASP A 172 17.57 -21.23 2.05
CA ASP A 172 17.05 -22.15 1.05
C ASP A 172 16.60 -21.39 -0.21
N PRO A 173 16.63 -22.04 -1.39
CA PRO A 173 15.93 -21.54 -2.56
C PRO A 173 14.41 -21.58 -2.33
N LEU A 174 13.66 -20.75 -3.06
CA LEU A 174 12.20 -20.79 -3.00
C LEU A 174 11.67 -22.02 -3.74
N VAL A 175 10.93 -22.85 -3.02
CA VAL A 175 10.37 -24.11 -3.55
C VAL A 175 8.90 -24.21 -3.18
N THR A 176 8.04 -24.41 -4.17
CA THR A 176 6.59 -24.65 -3.98
C THR A 176 6.23 -26.05 -4.45
N ALA A 177 5.65 -26.87 -3.55
CA ALA A 177 5.31 -28.27 -3.83
C ALA A 177 6.48 -29.09 -4.42
N GLY A 178 7.70 -28.88 -3.93
CA GLY A 178 8.91 -29.57 -4.38
C GLY A 178 9.50 -29.05 -5.70
N ILE A 179 8.93 -28.01 -6.29
CA ILE A 179 9.37 -27.41 -7.56
C ILE A 179 9.95 -26.01 -7.28
N PRO A 180 11.13 -25.64 -7.84
CA PRO A 180 11.63 -24.27 -7.76
C PRO A 180 10.58 -23.26 -8.21
N THR A 181 10.32 -22.24 -7.40
CA THR A 181 9.39 -21.16 -7.74
C THR A 181 10.13 -19.85 -7.93
N THR A 182 9.57 -18.96 -8.73
CA THR A 182 10.13 -17.65 -9.03
C THR A 182 9.29 -16.56 -8.38
N PHE A 183 9.92 -15.40 -8.17
CA PHE A 183 9.17 -14.21 -7.80
C PHE A 183 8.23 -13.77 -8.94
N ALA A 184 7.08 -13.25 -8.56
CA ALA A 184 6.19 -12.55 -9.47
C ALA A 184 6.62 -11.08 -9.60
N PRO A 185 6.42 -10.45 -10.77
CA PRO A 185 6.62 -9.01 -10.95
C PRO A 185 5.43 -8.24 -10.34
N ASN A 186 5.35 -8.22 -9.01
CA ASN A 186 4.25 -7.63 -8.26
C ASN A 186 4.67 -6.64 -7.18
N TYR A 187 5.96 -6.34 -7.06
CA TYR A 187 6.43 -5.16 -6.35
C TYR A 187 6.23 -3.95 -7.26
N ILE A 188 5.36 -3.03 -6.85
CA ILE A 188 4.96 -1.89 -7.69
C ILE A 188 5.85 -0.70 -7.36
N VAL A 189 6.35 -0.03 -8.39
CA VAL A 189 7.05 1.24 -8.27
C VAL A 189 6.21 2.32 -8.96
N PHE A 190 5.91 3.38 -8.24
CA PHE A 190 5.15 4.51 -8.76
C PHE A 190 6.03 5.57 -9.42
N SER A 191 5.43 6.34 -10.33
CA SER A 191 6.09 7.46 -10.99
C SER A 191 6.36 8.59 -10.02
N THR A 192 7.55 9.17 -10.12
CA THR A 192 7.94 10.43 -9.44
C THR A 192 7.65 11.66 -10.30
N ASP A 193 7.14 11.47 -11.52
CA ASP A 193 6.77 12.56 -12.42
C ASP A 193 5.56 13.33 -11.84
N PRO A 194 5.71 14.61 -11.49
CA PRO A 194 4.64 15.40 -10.89
C PRO A 194 3.48 15.63 -11.85
N GLU A 195 3.61 15.39 -13.16
CA GLU A 195 2.50 15.43 -14.12
C GLU A 195 1.62 14.18 -14.05
N GLN A 196 2.21 13.05 -13.64
CA GLN A 196 1.58 11.73 -13.61
C GLN A 196 1.33 11.20 -12.19
N SER A 197 1.65 12.00 -11.17
CA SER A 197 1.53 11.63 -9.76
C SER A 197 1.23 12.87 -8.91
N LEU A 198 0.49 12.67 -7.82
CA LEU A 198 0.15 13.67 -6.81
C LEU A 198 0.17 12.99 -5.44
N VAL A 199 0.94 13.55 -4.50
CA VAL A 199 0.88 13.21 -3.07
C VAL A 199 0.72 14.53 -2.32
N LEU A 200 -0.26 14.59 -1.41
CA LEU A 200 -0.60 15.81 -0.69
C LEU A 200 0.15 15.90 0.63
N ASN A 201 0.86 17.00 0.86
CA ASN A 201 1.58 17.25 2.13
C ASN A 201 0.64 17.29 3.34
N ASP A 202 -0.58 17.81 3.15
CA ASP A 202 -1.66 17.82 4.14
C ASP A 202 -2.91 17.14 3.56
N PRO A 203 -3.04 15.82 3.74
CA PRO A 203 -4.18 15.06 3.24
C PRO A 203 -5.53 15.54 3.82
N PRO A 204 -6.49 16.02 3.01
CA PRO A 204 -7.77 16.50 3.50
C PRO A 204 -8.63 15.35 4.01
N LEU A 205 -9.37 15.62 5.10
CA LEU A 205 -10.46 14.75 5.54
C LEU A 205 -11.59 14.79 4.51
N ILE A 206 -12.00 13.63 4.02
CA ILE A 206 -13.02 13.51 2.95
C ILE A 206 -14.25 12.68 3.36
N ALA A 207 -14.12 11.77 4.31
CA ALA A 207 -15.22 10.97 4.81
C ALA A 207 -14.98 10.57 6.28
N ALA A 208 -16.06 10.23 6.98
CA ALA A 208 -16.02 9.76 8.36
C ALA A 208 -16.86 8.49 8.52
N TRP A 209 -16.49 7.63 9.46
CA TRP A 209 -17.25 6.44 9.82
C TRP A 209 -17.46 6.38 11.31
N GLN A 210 -18.62 5.90 11.73
CA GLN A 210 -18.95 5.67 13.14
C GLN A 210 -19.31 4.21 13.40
N ARG A 211 -18.91 3.70 14.57
CA ARG A 211 -19.20 2.34 15.03
C ARG A 211 -20.69 2.12 15.11
N GLY A 212 -21.14 1.09 14.41
CA GLY A 212 -22.57 0.79 14.21
C GLY A 212 -23.04 1.14 12.80
N GLY A 213 -22.36 2.06 12.11
CA GLY A 213 -22.56 2.35 10.69
C GLY A 213 -21.98 1.26 9.79
N GLU A 214 -22.66 0.98 8.67
CA GLU A 214 -22.17 0.00 7.68
C GLU A 214 -21.08 0.58 6.78
N LEU A 215 -21.24 1.84 6.36
CA LEU A 215 -20.40 2.56 5.41
C LEU A 215 -19.92 3.88 6.00
N GLU A 216 -18.86 4.44 5.44
CA GLU A 216 -18.47 5.82 5.72
C GLU A 216 -19.44 6.83 5.06
N GLU A 217 -19.52 8.02 5.65
CA GLU A 217 -20.26 9.17 5.13
C GLU A 217 -19.28 10.20 4.59
N TRP A 218 -19.44 10.55 3.31
CA TRP A 218 -18.65 11.59 2.67
C TRP A 218 -19.03 12.97 3.19
N LEU A 219 -18.04 13.80 3.46
CA LEU A 219 -18.26 15.13 4.01
C LEU A 219 -18.91 16.07 2.98
N ASP A 220 -19.75 16.99 3.46
CA ASP A 220 -20.40 18.00 2.64
C ASP A 220 -19.47 19.21 2.35
N THR A 221 -18.20 18.95 2.07
CA THR A 221 -17.20 19.97 1.72
C THR A 221 -16.97 20.01 0.22
N HIS A 222 -16.53 21.16 -0.31
CA HIS A 222 -16.19 21.28 -1.72
C HIS A 222 -15.12 20.25 -2.14
N VAL A 223 -14.05 20.14 -1.35
CA VAL A 223 -12.95 19.20 -1.62
C VAL A 223 -13.43 17.76 -1.63
N ALA A 224 -14.21 17.33 -0.62
CA ALA A 224 -14.70 15.94 -0.57
C ALA A 224 -15.59 15.61 -1.77
N LYS A 225 -16.47 16.52 -2.19
CA LYS A 225 -17.33 16.35 -3.37
C LYS A 225 -16.52 16.24 -4.67
N GLU A 226 -15.53 17.10 -4.85
CA GLU A 226 -14.66 17.07 -6.02
C GLU A 226 -13.86 15.76 -6.07
N ILE A 227 -13.23 15.35 -4.96
CA ILE A 227 -12.51 14.08 -4.88
C ILE A 227 -13.44 12.90 -5.17
N TRP A 228 -14.65 12.89 -4.59
CA TRP A 228 -15.64 11.85 -4.90
C TRP A 228 -15.98 11.80 -6.39
N SER A 229 -16.24 12.96 -6.99
CA SER A 229 -16.61 13.07 -8.41
C SER A 229 -15.49 12.62 -9.36
N LEU A 230 -14.24 12.79 -8.95
CA LEU A 230 -13.06 12.40 -9.73
C LEU A 230 -12.65 10.95 -9.49
N THR A 231 -13.18 10.28 -8.45
CA THR A 231 -12.75 8.94 -8.05
C THR A 231 -13.90 7.93 -8.06
N LEU A 232 -14.80 8.00 -7.09
CA LEU A 232 -15.84 6.99 -6.88
C LEU A 232 -17.03 7.13 -7.82
N ALA A 233 -17.30 8.31 -8.38
CA ALA A 233 -18.42 8.53 -9.30
C ALA A 233 -18.38 7.64 -10.56
N TYR A 234 -17.19 7.19 -10.96
CA TYR A 234 -16.97 6.29 -12.11
C TYR A 234 -16.62 4.86 -11.69
N SER A 235 -16.73 4.57 -10.40
CA SER A 235 -16.41 3.26 -9.87
C SER A 235 -17.66 2.40 -9.78
N HIS A 236 -17.47 1.08 -9.70
CA HIS A 236 -18.57 0.13 -9.48
C HIS A 236 -19.23 0.26 -8.08
N ARG A 237 -18.74 1.17 -7.24
CA ARG A 237 -19.28 1.49 -5.92
C ARG A 237 -19.11 2.96 -5.56
N ASP A 238 -19.98 3.47 -4.69
CA ASP A 238 -20.02 4.85 -4.24
C ASP A 238 -19.37 5.08 -2.86
N HIS A 239 -18.74 4.04 -2.31
CA HIS A 239 -18.13 4.02 -0.98
C HIS A 239 -16.69 3.48 -0.98
N LEU A 240 -15.88 3.89 -0.01
CA LEU A 240 -14.54 3.43 0.32
C LEU A 240 -14.58 2.09 1.04
N ARG A 241 -15.60 1.84 1.88
CA ARG A 241 -15.74 0.60 2.63
C ARG A 241 -16.71 -0.40 2.01
N THR A 242 -16.38 -1.68 1.93
CA THR A 242 -17.41 -2.68 1.58
C THR A 242 -18.28 -3.05 2.79
N ARG A 243 -19.51 -3.51 2.49
CA ARG A 243 -20.41 -4.09 3.51
C ARG A 243 -19.91 -5.43 4.07
N ASN A 244 -18.92 -6.06 3.44
CA ASN A 244 -18.29 -7.25 3.99
C ASN A 244 -17.37 -6.85 5.16
N ARG A 245 -17.83 -7.07 6.39
CA ARG A 245 -17.09 -6.75 7.61
C ARG A 245 -15.75 -7.47 7.76
N GLN A 246 -15.53 -8.59 7.07
CA GLN A 246 -14.23 -9.27 7.03
C GLN A 246 -13.25 -8.64 6.04
N GLN A 247 -13.78 -7.94 5.01
CA GLN A 247 -13.00 -7.23 4.00
C GLN A 247 -13.53 -5.81 3.80
N PRO A 248 -13.59 -5.00 4.88
CA PRO A 248 -14.23 -3.70 4.84
C PRO A 248 -13.51 -2.74 3.89
N HIS A 249 -12.29 -3.04 3.46
CA HIS A 249 -11.48 -2.17 2.61
C HIS A 249 -11.01 -2.86 1.33
N ARG A 250 -11.90 -3.64 0.70
CA ARG A 250 -11.63 -4.16 -0.65
C ARG A 250 -11.41 -2.97 -1.61
N GLN A 251 -10.64 -3.08 -2.69
CA GLN A 251 -10.51 -1.99 -3.68
C GLN A 251 -11.80 -1.72 -4.45
N ALA A 252 -11.90 -0.49 -4.94
CA ALA A 252 -12.81 -0.10 -6.02
C ALA A 252 -12.05 -0.09 -7.35
N TRP A 253 -12.79 -0.19 -8.44
CA TRP A 253 -12.29 -0.07 -9.82
C TRP A 253 -13.11 0.99 -10.51
N ALA A 254 -12.45 1.94 -11.16
CA ALA A 254 -13.06 2.96 -11.99
C ALA A 254 -12.33 3.10 -13.33
N ASP A 255 -13.08 3.52 -14.34
CA ASP A 255 -12.60 3.92 -15.65
C ASP A 255 -13.16 5.31 -16.00
N PRO A 256 -12.49 6.38 -15.55
CA PRO A 256 -13.02 7.72 -15.72
C PRO A 256 -13.05 8.17 -17.20
N PRO A 257 -14.08 8.91 -17.66
CA PRO A 257 -14.31 9.20 -19.08
C PRO A 257 -13.46 10.36 -19.63
N PHE A 258 -12.38 10.75 -18.97
CA PHE A 258 -11.54 11.87 -19.35
C PHE A 258 -10.08 11.46 -19.50
N PRO A 259 -9.29 12.19 -20.31
CA PRO A 259 -7.85 11.97 -20.40
C PRO A 259 -7.17 12.01 -19.02
N ARG A 260 -6.16 11.17 -18.82
CA ARG A 260 -5.43 11.08 -17.54
C ARG A 260 -4.83 12.41 -17.11
N ASP A 261 -4.29 13.18 -18.06
CA ASP A 261 -3.63 14.44 -17.76
C ASP A 261 -4.65 15.49 -17.30
N ASP A 262 -5.81 15.56 -17.97
CA ASP A 262 -6.96 16.38 -17.55
C ASP A 262 -7.45 15.97 -16.15
N TRP A 263 -7.48 14.67 -15.85
CA TRP A 263 -7.86 14.18 -14.54
C TRP A 263 -6.91 14.63 -13.44
N PHE A 264 -5.60 14.48 -13.66
CA PHE A 264 -4.60 14.96 -12.70
C PHE A 264 -4.66 16.49 -12.53
N GLN A 265 -4.92 17.23 -13.61
CA GLN A 265 -5.12 18.67 -13.52
C GLN A 265 -6.33 19.03 -12.65
N LYS A 266 -7.47 18.37 -12.85
CA LYS A 266 -8.68 18.54 -12.03
C LYS A 266 -8.44 18.16 -10.57
N LEU A 267 -7.71 17.06 -10.34
CA LEU A 267 -7.37 16.61 -9.00
C LEU A 267 -6.50 17.64 -8.27
N ARG A 268 -5.49 18.20 -8.94
CA ARG A 268 -4.68 19.30 -8.39
C ARG A 268 -5.51 20.55 -8.12
N GLN A 269 -6.44 20.91 -9.01
CA GLN A 269 -7.33 22.06 -8.80
C GLN A 269 -8.20 21.86 -7.56
N ALA A 270 -8.82 20.68 -7.41
CA ALA A 270 -9.64 20.32 -6.25
C ALA A 270 -8.87 20.42 -4.92
N THR A 271 -7.55 20.20 -4.95
CA THR A 271 -6.68 20.23 -3.77
C THR A 271 -5.90 21.54 -3.60
N SER A 272 -5.84 22.40 -4.62
CA SER A 272 -5.02 23.64 -4.64
C SER A 272 -5.48 24.76 -3.70
N GLY A 273 -6.62 24.59 -3.02
CA GLY A 273 -7.16 25.51 -2.02
C GLY A 273 -7.01 25.03 -0.57
N LEU A 274 -6.39 23.86 -0.36
CA LEU A 274 -5.97 23.41 0.96
C LEU A 274 -4.82 24.32 1.38
N LYS A 275 -5.01 25.08 2.45
CA LYS A 275 -4.01 26.04 2.92
C LYS A 275 -2.68 25.32 3.16
N ASP A 276 -1.61 25.79 2.53
CA ASP A 276 -0.29 25.70 3.17
C ASP A 276 -0.41 26.37 4.56
N PRO A 277 0.22 25.81 5.61
CA PRO A 277 -0.03 26.13 7.02
C PRO A 277 -0.19 27.63 7.35
#